data_AF-A0A3D4PBV2-F1
#
_entry.id   AF-A0A3D4PBV2-F1
#
_cell.length_a   1.000
_cell.length_b   1.000
_cell.length_c   1.000
_cell.angle_alpha   90.00
_cell.angle_beta   90.00
_cell.angle_gamma   90.00
#
_symmetry.space_group_name_H-M   'P 1'
#
loop_
_entity.id
_entity.type
_entity.pdbx_description
1 polymer ?
#
loop_
_entity_poly.entity_id
_entity_poly.type
_entity_poly.pdbx_seq_one_letter_code
_entity_poly.pdbx_strand_id
1 'polypeptide(L)' 'MNPSCNLTNDHEDALPETTVDLEAIQGAVRTILAAVGEDPDRPGLLETPRRVAKMYAEMFSGLKL' A
#
# COMPACT_ATOMS: atom_id res chain seq x y z
N MET A 1 -10.86 43.06 -9.51
CA MET A 1 -11.22 41.69 -9.08
C MET A 1 -10.55 40.71 -10.01
N ASN A 2 -9.48 40.04 -9.56
CA ASN A 2 -8.96 38.84 -10.23
C ASN A 2 -9.47 37.63 -9.46
N PRO A 3 -10.25 36.72 -10.08
CA PRO A 3 -10.47 35.40 -9.53
C PRO A 3 -9.47 34.45 -10.19
N SER A 4 -8.22 34.43 -9.71
CA SER A 4 -7.32 33.32 -10.02
C SER A 4 -7.58 32.23 -8.98
N CYS A 5 -8.44 31.29 -9.37
CA CYS A 5 -8.58 30.00 -8.70
C CYS A 5 -7.25 29.25 -8.87
N ASN A 6 -6.52 29.06 -7.77
CA ASN A 6 -5.33 28.23 -7.75
C ASN A 6 -5.78 26.78 -7.59
N LEU A 7 -5.82 26.05 -8.70
CA LEU A 7 -5.85 24.59 -8.71
C LEU A 7 -4.40 24.13 -8.82
N THR A 8 -3.66 24.15 -7.72
CA THR A 8 -2.48 23.29 -7.61
C THR A 8 -3.00 21.93 -7.16
N ASN A 9 -3.19 21.06 -8.14
CA ASN A 9 -3.27 19.63 -7.89
C ASN A 9 -1.90 19.21 -7.37
N ASP A 10 -1.72 19.30 -6.04
CA ASP A 10 -0.58 18.76 -5.32
C ASP A 10 -0.78 17.24 -5.14
N HIS A 11 -1.00 16.55 -6.26
CA HIS A 11 -0.78 15.11 -6.36
C HIS A 11 0.51 14.92 -7.14
N GLU A 12 1.61 15.29 -6.47
CA GLU A 12 2.91 14.76 -6.79
C GLU A 12 2.85 13.25 -6.55
N ASP A 13 2.49 12.50 -7.59
CA ASP A 13 2.72 11.05 -7.73
C ASP A 13 4.23 10.78 -7.80
N ALA A 14 4.95 11.21 -6.77
CA ALA A 14 6.30 10.76 -6.50
C ALA A 14 6.18 9.29 -6.11
N LEU A 15 6.29 8.42 -7.11
CA LEU A 15 6.46 6.99 -6.89
C LEU A 15 7.60 6.83 -5.85
N PRO A 16 7.34 6.19 -4.71
CA PRO A 16 8.31 6.10 -3.63
C PRO A 16 9.59 5.45 -4.14
N GLU A 17 10.71 5.84 -3.54
CA GLU A 17 12.04 5.24 -3.70
C GLU A 17 11.92 3.73 -3.95
N THR A 18 12.69 3.23 -4.93
CA THR A 18 12.64 1.92 -5.62
C THR A 18 12.68 0.65 -4.75
N THR A 19 12.52 0.83 -3.45
CA THR A 19 12.27 -0.13 -2.40
C THR A 19 10.78 -0.51 -2.29
N VAL A 20 10.51 -1.77 -1.95
CA VAL A 20 9.15 -2.27 -1.76
C VAL A 20 8.52 -1.67 -0.49
N ASP A 21 7.39 -0.96 -0.66
CA ASP A 21 6.64 -0.38 0.46
C ASP A 21 5.85 -1.46 1.21
N LEU A 22 6.38 -1.88 2.36
CA LEU A 22 5.77 -2.91 3.19
C LEU A 22 4.47 -2.45 3.87
N GLU A 23 4.32 -1.18 4.20
CA GLU A 23 3.15 -0.67 4.93
C GLU A 23 1.96 -0.55 3.98
N ALA A 24 2.20 0.01 2.78
CA ALA A 24 1.21 0.07 1.72
C ALA A 24 0.68 -1.33 1.37
N ILE A 25 1.57 -2.32 1.23
CA ILE A 25 1.16 -3.70 0.94
C ILE A 25 0.35 -4.30 2.10
N GLN A 26 0.72 -4.05 3.36
CA GLN A 26 -0.07 -4.52 4.50
C GLN A 26 -1.49 -3.95 4.48
N GLY A 27 -1.64 -2.65 4.22
CA GLY A 27 -2.94 -2.00 4.09
C GLY A 27 -3.77 -2.57 2.93
N ALA A 28 -3.13 -2.80 1.79
CA ALA A 28 -3.77 -3.43 0.63
C ALA A 28 -4.24 -4.85 0.95
N VAL A 29 -3.43 -5.67 1.64
CA VAL A 29 -3.80 -7.03 2.04
C VAL A 29 -4.97 -7.03 3.02
N ARG A 30 -5.00 -6.10 3.99
CA ARG A 30 -6.16 -5.93 4.88
C ARG A 30 -7.43 -5.61 4.09
N THR A 31 -7.32 -4.73 3.10
CA THR A 31 -8.43 -4.37 2.21
C THR A 31 -8.93 -5.57 1.41
N ILE A 32 -8.02 -6.38 0.86
CA ILE A 32 -8.37 -7.61 0.12
C ILE A 32 -9.10 -8.59 1.04
N LEU A 33 -8.60 -8.82 2.26
CA LEU A 33 -9.24 -9.70 3.25
C LEU A 33 -10.67 -9.24 3.57
N ALA A 34 -10.85 -7.94 3.85
CA ALA A 34 -12.18 -7.39 4.09
C ALA A 34 -13.11 -7.54 2.87
N ALA A 35 -12.59 -7.32 1.66
CA ALA A 35 -13.36 -7.43 0.42
C ALA A 35 -13.83 -8.86 0.12
N VAL A 36 -13.10 -9.89 0.56
CA VAL A 36 -13.52 -11.29 0.42
C VAL A 36 -14.47 -11.75 1.55
N GLY A 37 -14.82 -10.87 2.49
CA GLY A 37 -15.68 -11.17 3.63
C GLY A 37 -14.94 -11.74 4.84
N GLU A 38 -13.62 -11.64 4.88
CA GLU A 38 -12.81 -12.03 6.03
C GLU A 38 -12.55 -10.85 6.98
N ASP A 39 -12.40 -11.15 8.26
CA ASP A 39 -12.03 -10.15 9.28
C ASP A 39 -10.49 -10.06 9.41
N PRO A 40 -9.84 -8.98 8.96
CA PRO A 40 -8.38 -8.84 9.04
C PRO A 40 -7.85 -8.69 10.48
N ASP A 41 -8.71 -8.36 11.46
CA ASP A 41 -8.33 -8.14 12.86
C ASP A 41 -8.56 -9.37 13.74
N ARG A 42 -9.07 -10.48 13.18
CA ARG A 42 -9.20 -11.74 13.93
C ARG A 42 -7.83 -12.33 14.26
N PRO A 43 -7.68 -13.04 15.40
CA PRO A 43 -6.38 -13.57 15.86
C PRO A 43 -5.61 -14.41 14.82
N GLY A 44 -6.33 -15.17 13.98
CA GLY A 44 -5.71 -15.99 12.93
C GLY A 44 -5.17 -15.22 11.72
N LEU A 45 -5.55 -13.94 11.55
CA LEU A 45 -5.16 -13.11 10.40
C LEU A 45 -4.32 -11.89 10.74
N LEU A 46 -4.18 -11.51 12.02
CA LEU A 46 -3.38 -10.34 12.43
C LEU A 46 -1.97 -10.33 11.81
N GLU A 47 -1.32 -11.49 11.75
CA GLU A 47 0.03 -11.64 11.20
C GLU A 47 0.08 -11.83 9.67
N THR A 48 -1.08 -12.03 9.03
CA THR A 48 -1.15 -12.33 7.59
C THR A 48 -0.70 -11.14 6.73
N PRO A 49 -1.20 -9.90 6.93
CA PRO A 49 -0.73 -8.75 6.16
C PRO A 49 0.79 -8.60 6.18
N ARG A 50 1.40 -8.72 7.37
CA ARG A 50 2.85 -8.59 7.55
C ARG A 50 3.64 -9.68 6.82
N ARG A 51 3.19 -10.93 6.91
CA ARG A 51 3.84 -12.06 6.22
C ARG A 51 3.77 -11.92 4.71
N VAL A 52 2.62 -11.49 4.18
CA VAL A 52 2.42 -11.28 2.73
C VAL A 52 3.28 -10.13 2.22
N ALA A 53 3.35 -9.01 2.94
CA ALA A 53 4.22 -7.89 2.56
C ALA A 53 5.69 -8.29 2.48
N LYS A 54 6.19 -9.04 3.47
CA LYS A 54 7.56 -9.56 3.44
C LYS A 54 7.78 -10.52 2.27
N MET A 55 6.83 -11.42 2.00
CA MET A 55 6.91 -12.33 0.86
C MET A 55 7.02 -11.57 -0.46
N TYR A 56 6.23 -10.52 -0.67
CA TYR A 56 6.32 -9.70 -1.88
C TYR A 56 7.65 -8.94 -1.98
N ALA A 57 8.17 -8.42 -0.86
CA ALA A 57 9.49 -7.78 -0.86
C ALA A 57 10.60 -8.74 -1.27
N GLU A 58 10.60 -9.98 -0.78
CA GLU A 58 11.57 -11.00 -1.20
C GLU A 58 11.37 -11.40 -2.67
N MET A 59 10.12 -11.65 -3.08
CA MET A 59 9.78 -12.07 -4.45
C MET A 59 10.18 -11.02 -5.50
N PHE A 60 10.01 -9.74 -5.17
CA PHE A 60 10.34 -8.63 -6.07
C PHE A 60 11.69 -7.97 -5.78
N SER A 61 12.49 -8.52 -4.85
CA SER A 61 13.82 -8.01 -4.52
C SER A 61 14.79 -7.96 -5.71
N GLY A 62 14.57 -8.78 -6.73
CA GLY A 62 15.34 -8.79 -7.99
C GLY A 62 14.86 -7.77 -9.02
N LEU A 63 13.69 -7.16 -8.83
CA LEU A 63 13.21 -6.06 -9.65
C LEU A 63 13.84 -4.78 -9.12
N LYS A 64 14.81 -4.24 -9.87
CA LYS A 64 15.18 -2.83 -9.73
C LYS A 64 14.05 -2.04 -10.40
N LEU A 65 13.06 -1.64 -9.62
CA LEU A 65 12.06 -0.64 -10.02
C LEU A 65 12.73 0.71 -10.23
#